data_AF-A0A8J9WQV7-F1
#
_entry.id   AF-A0A8J9WQV7-F1
#
_cell.length_a   1.000
_cell.length_b   1.000
_cell.length_c   1.000
_cell.angle_alpha   90.00
_cell.angle_beta   90.00
_cell.angle_gamma   90.00
#
_symmetry.space_group_name_H-M   'P 1'
#
loop_
_entity.id
_entity.type
_entity.pdbx_description
1 polymer ?
#
loop_
_entity_poly.entity_id
_entity_poly.type
_entity_poly.pdbx_seq_one_letter_code
_entity_poly.pdbx_strand_id
1 'polypeptide(L)'
;MLTSTWQHTSNDAGVFEVEKINPPPKSLGIHHLPVDTHNGDQITVEDEDFVVTGLVLKYKLVGGRYQRDHNRLEVQQTSRYFVNLYYDSLLEKSA
;
A
#
# COMPACT_ATOMS: atom_id res chain seq x y z
N MET A 1 8.69 -32.82 15.43
CA MET A 1 8.29 -32.09 14.21
C MET A 1 7.58 -30.82 14.66
N LEU A 2 8.27 -29.69 14.67
CA LEU A 2 7.68 -28.37 14.95
C LEU A 2 7.86 -27.53 13.69
N THR A 3 6.81 -27.42 12.88
CA THR A 3 6.77 -26.50 11.76
C THR A 3 6.58 -25.10 12.33
N SER A 4 7.68 -24.36 12.47
CA SER A 4 7.63 -22.92 12.71
C SER A 4 7.03 -22.27 11.46
N THR A 5 5.81 -21.78 11.59
CA THR A 5 5.17 -20.91 10.60
C THR A 5 5.88 -19.56 10.65
N TRP A 6 6.71 -19.29 9.64
CA TRP A 6 7.31 -17.98 9.45
C TRP A 6 6.21 -16.97 9.15
N GLN A 7 5.89 -16.12 10.13
CA GLN A 7 5.12 -14.90 9.88
C GLN A 7 6.05 -13.93 9.17
N HIS A 8 5.86 -13.74 7.87
CA HIS A 8 6.55 -12.69 7.13
C HIS A 8 6.20 -11.34 7.76
N THR A 9 7.19 -10.68 8.34
CA THR A 9 7.03 -9.30 8.79
C THR A 9 7.03 -8.41 7.54
N SER A 10 6.29 -7.30 7.54
CA SER A 10 6.26 -6.30 6.45
C SER A 10 7.62 -5.64 6.16
N ASN A 11 8.70 -6.18 6.72
CA ASN A 11 10.03 -5.65 6.69
C ASN A 11 10.89 -6.25 5.57
N ASP A 12 10.45 -7.38 5.00
CA ASP A 12 11.09 -8.03 3.87
C ASP A 12 10.84 -7.26 2.56
N ALA A 13 11.76 -7.35 1.60
CA ALA A 13 11.56 -6.76 0.28
C ALA A 13 10.38 -7.45 -0.41
N GLY A 14 9.44 -6.67 -0.97
CA GLY A 14 8.26 -7.21 -1.65
C GLY A 14 7.13 -7.65 -0.71
N VAL A 15 7.20 -7.35 0.59
CA VAL A 15 6.10 -7.58 1.54
C VAL A 15 5.55 -6.24 2.00
N PHE A 16 4.24 -6.04 1.81
CA PHE A 16 3.55 -4.78 2.12
C PHE A 16 2.27 -5.04 2.90
N GLU A 17 2.02 -4.25 3.95
CA GLU A 17 0.64 -4.10 4.45
C GLU A 17 -0.14 -3.24 3.45
N VAL A 18 -1.29 -3.70 2.98
CA VAL A 18 -2.12 -2.93 2.06
C VAL A 18 -3.28 -2.32 2.86
N GLU A 19 -3.42 -1.00 2.79
CA GLU A 19 -4.48 -0.25 3.47
C GLU A 19 -5.33 0.51 2.45
N LYS A 20 -6.63 0.23 2.43
CA LYS A 20 -7.59 1.03 1.69
C LYS A 20 -7.83 2.33 2.45
N ILE A 21 -7.49 3.47 1.84
CA ILE A 21 -7.58 4.78 2.50
C ILE A 21 -8.97 5.45 2.37
N ASN A 22 -9.86 4.91 1.53
CA ASN A 22 -11.22 5.42 1.39
C ASN A 22 -11.95 5.36 2.73
N PRO A 23 -12.57 6.46 3.23
CA PRO A 23 -13.27 6.43 4.50
C PRO A 23 -14.43 5.41 4.53
N PRO A 24 -14.53 4.57 5.58
CA PRO A 24 -13.56 4.40 6.66
C PRO A 24 -12.33 3.59 6.20
N PRO A 25 -11.10 4.00 6.59
CA PRO A 25 -9.89 3.26 6.25
C PRO A 25 -9.95 1.81 6.73
N LYS A 26 -9.45 0.88 5.92
CA LYS A 26 -9.48 -0.55 6.21
C LYS A 26 -8.17 -1.20 5.79
N SER A 27 -7.51 -1.91 6.72
CA SER A 27 -6.40 -2.81 6.37
C SER A 27 -6.94 -4.01 5.58
N LEU A 28 -6.31 -4.28 4.45
CA LEU A 28 -6.54 -5.44 3.59
C LEU A 28 -5.54 -6.57 3.89
N GLY A 29 -4.70 -6.42 4.92
CA GLY A 29 -3.71 -7.41 5.33
C GLY A 29 -2.34 -7.24 4.67
N ILE A 30 -1.48 -8.23 4.88
CA ILE A 30 -0.09 -8.25 4.39
C ILE A 30 -0.02 -9.10 3.13
N HIS A 31 0.56 -8.54 2.06
CA HIS A 31 0.64 -9.16 0.73
C HIS A 31 2.06 -9.17 0.21
N HIS A 32 2.36 -10.20 -0.60
CA HIS A 32 3.57 -10.24 -1.42
C HIS A 32 3.30 -9.59 -2.77
N LEU A 33 4.03 -8.54 -3.09
CA LEU A 33 3.91 -7.81 -4.34
C LEU A 33 5.32 -7.58 -4.94
N PRO A 34 5.41 -7.28 -6.24
CA PRO A 34 6.69 -6.89 -6.84
C PRO A 34 7.37 -5.77 -6.05
N VAL A 35 8.69 -5.84 -5.88
CA VAL A 35 9.44 -4.89 -5.04
C VAL A 35 9.39 -3.47 -5.60
N ASP A 36 9.18 -3.34 -6.90
CA ASP A 36 9.00 -2.12 -7.67
C ASP A 36 7.56 -1.58 -7.66
N THR A 37 6.64 -2.18 -6.88
CA THR A 37 5.28 -1.65 -6.70
C THR A 37 5.33 -0.24 -6.13
N HIS A 38 4.72 0.71 -6.82
CA HIS A 38 4.78 2.14 -6.53
C HIS A 38 3.47 2.87 -6.88
N ASN A 39 3.43 4.18 -6.63
CA ASN A 39 2.25 5.00 -6.88
C ASN A 39 1.85 4.98 -8.36
N GLY A 40 0.55 4.78 -8.62
CA GLY A 40 -0.02 4.65 -9.95
C GLY A 40 -0.16 3.21 -10.44
N ASP A 41 0.50 2.24 -9.78
CA ASP A 41 0.33 0.84 -10.12
C ASP A 41 -1.07 0.35 -9.77
N GLN A 42 -1.62 -0.50 -10.63
CA GLN A 42 -2.82 -1.26 -10.36
C GLN A 42 -2.44 -2.61 -9.74
N ILE A 43 -3.04 -2.93 -8.59
CA ILE A 43 -2.86 -4.21 -7.90
C ILE A 43 -4.21 -4.88 -7.65
N THR A 44 -4.21 -6.19 -7.56
CA THR A 44 -5.40 -6.98 -7.20
C THR A 44 -5.19 -7.61 -5.83
N VAL A 45 -6.13 -7.38 -4.91
CA VAL A 45 -6.11 -7.89 -3.53
C VAL A 45 -7.51 -8.38 -3.20
N GLU A 46 -7.65 -9.61 -2.70
CA GLU A 46 -8.96 -10.22 -2.35
C GLU A 46 -10.00 -10.12 -3.50
N ASP A 47 -9.58 -10.38 -4.75
CA ASP A 47 -10.40 -10.30 -5.96
C ASP A 47 -10.96 -8.89 -6.31
N GLU A 48 -10.45 -7.84 -5.64
CA GLU A 48 -10.75 -6.44 -5.94
C GLU A 48 -9.52 -5.72 -6.52
N ASP A 49 -9.77 -4.83 -7.50
CA ASP A 49 -8.72 -4.03 -8.14
C ASP A 49 -8.59 -2.66 -7.48
N PHE A 50 -7.35 -2.34 -7.10
CA PHE A 50 -6.98 -1.09 -6.48
C PHE A 50 -5.86 -0.38 -7.25
N VAL A 51 -5.81 0.94 -7.12
CA VAL A 51 -4.68 1.76 -7.55
C VAL A 51 -3.91 2.20 -6.32
N VAL A 52 -2.59 2.01 -6.37
CA VAL A 52 -1.68 2.48 -5.32
C VAL A 52 -1.58 4.00 -5.38
N THR A 53 -1.95 4.65 -4.28
CA THR A 53 -1.90 6.12 -4.15
C THR A 53 -0.75 6.58 -3.27
N GLY A 54 -0.17 5.70 -2.44
CA GLY A 54 0.95 6.04 -1.57
C GLY A 54 1.77 4.82 -1.15
N LEU A 55 3.09 5.04 -0.99
CA LEU A 55 4.00 4.09 -0.35
C LEU A 55 4.54 4.71 0.95
N VAL A 56 4.26 4.07 2.08
CA VAL A 56 4.71 4.50 3.41
C VAL A 56 5.77 3.53 3.93
N LEU A 57 7.00 4.03 4.08
CA LEU A 57 8.12 3.30 4.67
C LEU A 57 8.41 3.86 6.06
N LYS A 58 8.27 3.04 7.11
CA LYS A 58 8.67 3.41 8.47
C LYS A 58 10.00 2.76 8.82
N TYR A 59 10.86 3.54 9.47
CA TYR A 59 12.16 3.12 9.95
C TYR A 59 12.26 3.36 11.45
N LYS A 60 12.96 2.47 12.16
CA LYS A 60 13.31 2.59 13.58
C LYS A 60 14.82 2.71 13.73
N LEU A 61 15.28 3.54 14.67
CA LEU A 61 16.70 3.64 15.02
C LEU A 61 17.05 2.51 16.00
N VAL A 62 17.92 1.59 15.57
CA VAL A 62 18.35 0.43 16.38
C VAL A 62 19.88 0.35 16.35
N GLY A 63 20.52 0.46 17.51
CA GLY A 63 21.98 0.34 17.64
C GLY A 63 22.76 1.38 16.81
N GLY A 64 22.23 2.60 16.65
CA GLY A 64 22.86 3.67 15.87
C GLY A 64 22.67 3.57 14.36
N ARG A 65 21.81 2.67 13.87
CA ARG A 65 21.45 2.56 12.44
C ARG A 65 19.94 2.53 12.26
N TYR A 66 19.45 3.18 11.20
CA TYR A 66 18.05 3.06 10.82
C TYR A 66 17.81 1.68 10.19
N GLN A 67 16.88 0.94 10.78
CA GLN A 67 16.36 -0.30 10.24
C GLN A 67 14.95 -0.05 9.76
N ARG A 68 14.60 -0.62 8.61
CA ARG A 68 13.21 -0.61 8.16
C ARG A 68 12.39 -1.36 9.22
N ASP A 69 11.16 -0.91 9.44
CA ASP A 69 10.25 -1.49 10.42
C ASP A 69 8.93 -1.91 9.77
N HIS A 70 8.43 -1.11 8.83
CA HIS A 70 7.13 -1.32 8.24
C HIS A 70 7.03 -0.74 6.83
N ASN A 71 6.42 -1.53 5.93
CA ASN A 71 6.09 -1.11 4.57
C ASN A 71 4.58 -1.18 4.40
N ARG A 72 3.98 -0.08 3.97
CA ARG A 72 2.54 0.00 3.72
C ARG A 72 2.25 0.62 2.36
N LEU A 73 1.36 -0.01 1.61
CA LEU A 73 0.76 0.54 0.42
C LEU A 73 -0.61 1.11 0.76
N GLU A 74 -0.79 2.38 0.49
CA GLU A 74 -2.06 3.06 0.59
C GLU A 74 -2.76 3.01 -0.77
N VAL A 75 -3.97 2.46 -0.79
CA VAL A 75 -4.67 2.15 -2.03
C VAL A 75 -6.09 2.70 -2.06
N GLN A 76 -6.56 2.99 -3.26
CA GLN A 76 -7.95 3.32 -3.54
C GLN A 76 -8.54 2.31 -4.50
N GLN A 77 -9.82 1.99 -4.36
CA GLN A 77 -10.52 1.21 -5.39
C GLN A 77 -10.37 1.91 -6.74
N THR A 78 -10.14 1.14 -7.80
CA THR A 78 -9.88 1.68 -9.15
C THR A 78 -10.96 2.66 -9.60
N SER A 79 -12.24 2.32 -9.35
CA SER A 79 -13.38 3.21 -9.64
C SER A 79 -13.29 4.55 -8.90
N ARG A 80 -12.93 4.53 -7.62
CA ARG A 80 -12.78 5.76 -6.80
C ARG A 80 -11.64 6.63 -7.30
N TYR A 81 -10.51 6.00 -7.65
CA TYR A 81 -9.34 6.71 -8.17
C TYR A 81 -9.68 7.50 -9.44
N PHE A 82 -10.34 6.89 -10.42
CA PHE A 82 -10.74 7.59 -11.64
C PHE A 82 -11.77 8.69 -11.41
N VAL A 83 -12.72 8.50 -10.48
CA VAL A 83 -13.66 9.56 -10.10
C VAL A 83 -12.93 10.76 -9.51
N ASN A 84 -11.91 10.53 -8.67
CA ASN A 84 -11.08 11.60 -8.11
C ASN A 84 -10.29 12.32 -9.21
N LEU A 85 -9.62 11.59 -10.11
CA LEU A 85 -8.91 12.19 -11.25
C LEU A 85 -9.83 13.06 -12.11
N TYR A 86 -11.05 12.58 -12.38
CA TYR A 86 -12.02 13.36 -13.16
C TYR A 86 -12.43 14.63 -12.40
N TYR A 87 -12.72 14.51 -11.10
CA TYR A 87 -13.07 15.65 -10.25
C TYR A 87 -11.95 16.70 -10.21
N ASP A 88 -10.70 16.28 -10.03
CA ASP A 88 -9.54 17.17 -10.03
C ASP A 88 -9.41 17.89 -11.38
N SER A 89 -9.62 17.19 -12.50
CA SER A 89 -9.62 17.81 -13.83
C SER A 89 -10.73 18.85 -14.04
N LEU A 90 -11.87 18.70 -13.36
CA LEU A 90 -12.96 19.69 -13.41
C LEU A 90 -12.60 20.93 -12.59
N LEU A 91 -12.00 20.74 -11.43
CA LEU A 91 -11.54 21.85 -10.58
C LEU A 91 -10.47 22.67 -11.30
N GLU A 92 -9.48 22.02 -11.93
CA GLU A 92 -8.45 22.68 -12.71
C GLU A 92 -9.01 23.53 -13.86
N LYS A 93 -10.06 23.08 -14.53
CA LYS A 93 -10.72 23.83 -15.62
C LYS A 93 -11.55 25.01 -15.13
N SER A 94 -11.94 25.01 -13.87
CA SER A 94 -12.78 26.05 -13.27
C SER A 94 -11.97 27.20 -12.66
N ALA A 95 -10.65 27.00 -12.47
CA ALA A 95 -9.70 27.99 -11.97
C ALA A 95 -9.16 28.88 -13.09
#